data_AF-A0A383DUH9-F1
#
_entry.id   AF-A0A383DUH9-F1
#
_cell.length_a   1.000
_cell.length_b   1.000
_cell.length_c   1.000
_cell.angle_alpha   90.00
_cell.angle_beta   90.00
_cell.angle_gamma   90.00
#
_symmetry.space_group_name_H-M   'P 1'
#
loop_
_entity.id
_entity.type
_entity.pdbx_description
1 polymer ?
#
loop_
_entity_poly.entity_id
_entity_poly.type
_entity_poly.pdbx_seq_one_letter_code
_entity_poly.pdbx_strand_id
1 'polypeptide(L)'
;LWIRGIPLSISAAVGFIALSGVAVLNGIVMVSFIDKLRNEGVPLDDAIRQGSLIRLRPVLMTALVASLGFIPMALATGTGAEVQRPLATVVIGGIISSTILTLLVLPALYRSFYTTK
;
A
#
# COMPACT_ATOMS: atom_id res chain seq x y z
N LEU A 1 -0.93 9.24 13.00
CA LEU A 1 -1.84 10.02 13.89
C LEU A 1 -1.23 10.20 15.27
N TRP A 2 -1.04 9.12 16.05
CA TRP A 2 -0.47 9.17 17.40
C TRP A 2 0.89 9.90 17.48
N ILE A 3 1.84 9.56 16.61
CA ILE A 3 3.16 10.22 16.58
C ILE A 3 3.07 11.73 16.28
N ARG A 4 2.04 12.17 15.55
CA ARG A 4 1.83 13.59 15.20
C ARG A 4 0.88 14.32 16.16
N GLY A 5 0.40 13.66 17.22
CA GLY A 5 -0.59 14.24 18.14
C GLY A 5 -1.92 14.62 17.49
N ILE A 6 -2.25 14.05 16.32
CA ILE A 6 -3.48 14.36 15.59
C ILE A 6 -4.59 13.42 16.06
N PRO A 7 -5.74 13.92 16.53
CA PRO A 7 -6.86 13.08 16.95
C PRO A 7 -7.44 12.31 15.77
N LEU A 8 -8.11 11.19 16.06
CA LEU A 8 -8.85 10.44 15.05
C LEU A 8 -10.13 11.21 14.73
N SER A 9 -10.13 11.89 13.58
CA SER A 9 -11.27 12.67 13.07
C SER A 9 -12.01 11.93 11.96
N ILE A 10 -13.20 12.41 11.59
CA ILE A 10 -13.97 11.88 10.45
C ILE A 10 -13.12 11.96 9.16
N SER A 11 -12.37 13.04 8.97
CA SER A 11 -11.48 13.22 7.82
C SER A 11 -10.34 12.19 7.81
N ALA A 12 -9.82 11.82 8.98
CA ALA A 12 -8.84 10.74 9.11
C ALA A 12 -9.47 9.38 8.76
N ALA A 13 -10.71 9.13 9.17
CA ALA A 13 -11.44 7.90 8.84
C ALA A 13 -11.65 7.75 7.33
N VAL A 14 -12.04 8.82 6.62
CA VAL A 14 -12.13 8.83 5.15
C VAL A 14 -10.77 8.50 4.51
N GLY A 15 -9.68 9.02 5.08
CA GLY A 15 -8.32 8.67 4.64
C GLY A 15 -8.00 7.18 4.76
N PHE A 16 -8.45 6.52 5.84
CA PHE A 16 -8.27 5.07 6.01
C PHE A 16 -9.10 4.26 5.01
N ILE A 17 -10.32 4.68 4.69
CA ILE A 17 -11.17 4.03 3.67
C ILE A 17 -10.52 4.13 2.28
N ALA A 18 -10.06 5.33 1.91
CA ALA A 18 -9.36 5.53 0.65
C ALA A 18 -8.09 4.66 0.57
N LEU A 19 -7.32 4.64 1.65
CA LEU A 19 -6.12 3.82 1.77
C LEU A 19 -6.42 2.32 1.64
N SER A 20 -7.47 1.81 2.28
CA SER A 20 -7.79 0.38 2.22
C SER A 20 -8.08 -0.05 0.79
N GLY A 21 -8.79 0.78 0.01
CA GLY A 21 -9.01 0.54 -1.42
C GLY A 21 -7.70 0.42 -2.21
N VAL A 22 -6.76 1.35 -2.00
CA VAL A 22 -5.44 1.32 -2.65
C VAL A 22 -4.64 0.08 -2.25
N ALA A 23 -4.63 -0.26 -0.96
CA ALA A 23 -3.91 -1.42 -0.44
C ALA A 23 -4.47 -2.73 -0.99
N VAL A 24 -5.79 -2.89 -1.00
CA VAL A 24 -6.46 -4.07 -1.55
C VAL A 24 -6.19 -4.20 -3.05
N LEU A 25 -6.30 -3.11 -3.82
CA LEU A 25 -6.01 -3.13 -5.25
C LEU A 25 -4.56 -3.56 -5.53
N ASN A 26 -3.60 -2.96 -4.83
CA ASN A 26 -2.19 -3.32 -4.99
C ASN A 26 -1.93 -4.79 -4.64
N GLY A 27 -2.57 -5.29 -3.58
CA GLY A 27 -2.49 -6.68 -3.16
C GLY A 27 -3.07 -7.64 -4.19
N ILE A 28 -4.30 -7.39 -4.67
CA ILE A 28 -4.95 -8.22 -5.70
C ILE A 28 -4.07 -8.29 -6.95
N VAL A 29 -3.57 -7.16 -7.44
CA VAL A 29 -2.74 -7.15 -8.65
C VAL A 29 -1.43 -7.92 -8.44
N MET A 30 -0.82 -7.89 -7.24
CA MET A 30 0.35 -8.72 -6.93
C MET A 30 0.01 -10.22 -6.99
N VAL A 31 -1.04 -10.65 -6.30
CA VAL A 31 -1.48 -12.06 -6.28
C VAL A 31 -1.82 -12.54 -7.69
N SER A 32 -2.62 -11.79 -8.44
CA SER A 32 -3.01 -12.17 -9.81
C SER A 32 -1.80 -12.31 -10.74
N PHE A 33 -0.73 -11.55 -10.53
CA PHE A 33 0.49 -11.67 -11.33
C PHE A 33 1.26 -12.94 -10.99
N ILE A 34 1.36 -13.28 -9.71
CA ILE A 34 1.98 -14.54 -9.25
C ILE A 34 1.15 -15.73 -9.76
N ASP A 35 -0.18 -15.69 -9.63
CA ASP A 35 -1.07 -16.73 -10.14
C ASP A 35 -0.95 -16.90 -11.66
N LYS A 36 -0.85 -15.80 -12.40
CA LYS A 36 -0.63 -15.83 -13.84
C LYS A 36 0.67 -16.57 -14.19
N LEU A 37 1.79 -16.23 -13.55
CA LEU A 37 3.07 -16.91 -13.76
C LEU A 37 2.99 -18.40 -13.42
N ARG A 38 2.25 -18.76 -12.36
CA ARG A 38 2.02 -20.17 -12.02
C ARG A 38 1.19 -20.91 -13.05
N ASN A 39 0.17 -20.26 -13.61
CA ASN A 39 -0.65 -20.83 -14.69
C ASN A 39 0.15 -21.00 -15.99
N GLU A 40 1.21 -20.20 -16.17
CA GLU A 40 2.18 -20.35 -17.27
C GLU A 40 3.24 -21.44 -16.99
N GLY A 41 3.13 -22.15 -15.86
CA GLY A 41 3.99 -23.27 -15.49
C GLY A 41 5.25 -22.88 -14.71
N VAL A 42 5.39 -21.62 -14.29
CA VAL A 42 6.53 -21.18 -13.48
C VAL A 42 6.45 -21.80 -12.07
N PRO A 43 7.54 -22.38 -11.55
CA PRO A 43 7.60 -22.91 -10.18
C PRO A 43 7.22 -21.86 -9.13
N LEU A 44 6.67 -22.30 -7.99
CA LEU A 44 6.12 -21.41 -6.96
C LEU A 44 7.11 -20.31 -6.50
N ASP A 45 8.31 -20.70 -6.09
CA ASP A 45 9.32 -19.76 -5.59
C ASP A 45 9.78 -18.78 -6.70
N ASP A 46 9.89 -19.25 -7.93
CA ASP A 46 10.25 -18.42 -9.08
C ASP A 46 9.13 -17.44 -9.46
N ALA A 47 7.88 -17.88 -9.43
CA ALA A 47 6.70 -17.04 -9.72
C ALA A 47 6.57 -15.92 -8.67
N ILE A 48 6.80 -16.24 -7.39
CA ILE A 48 6.80 -15.25 -6.30
C ILE A 48 7.94 -14.24 -6.50
N ARG A 49 9.16 -14.71 -6.78
CA ARG A 49 10.32 -13.85 -6.98
C ARG A 49 10.15 -12.94 -8.20
N GLN A 50 9.77 -13.51 -9.34
CA GLN A 50 9.56 -12.76 -10.58
C GLN A 50 8.39 -11.77 -10.44
N GLY A 51 7.25 -12.21 -9.91
CA GLY A 51 6.08 -11.36 -9.66
C GLY A 51 6.43 -10.18 -8.77
N SER A 52 7.14 -10.42 -7.66
CA SER A 52 7.57 -9.38 -6.74
C SER A 52 8.53 -8.37 -7.38
N LEU A 53 9.52 -8.84 -8.16
CA LEU A 53 10.49 -7.97 -8.83
C LEU A 53 9.86 -7.11 -9.92
N ILE A 54 8.94 -7.67 -10.71
CA ILE A 54 8.23 -6.94 -11.77
C ILE A 54 7.33 -5.85 -11.15
N ARG A 55 6.70 -6.16 -10.01
CA ARG A 55 5.77 -5.24 -9.33
C ARG A 55 6.46 -4.20 -8.46
N LEU A 56 7.72 -4.41 -8.09
CA LEU A 56 8.48 -3.49 -7.24
C LEU A 56 8.47 -2.05 -7.78
N ARG A 57 8.86 -1.85 -9.05
CA ARG A 57 8.93 -0.51 -9.66
C ARG A 57 7.55 0.17 -9.75
N PRO A 58 6.51 -0.47 -10.31
CA PRO A 58 5.16 0.11 -10.34
C PRO A 58 4.61 0.50 -8.96
N VAL A 59 4.76 -0.37 -7.94
CA VAL A 59 4.23 -0.10 -6.59
C VAL A 59 4.97 1.06 -5.93
N LEU A 60 6.31 1.12 -6.08
CA LEU A 60 7.08 2.25 -5.56
C LEU A 60 6.72 3.55 -6.27
N MET A 61 6.54 3.54 -7.59
CA MET A 61 6.14 4.73 -8.35
C MET A 61 4.81 5.30 -7.84
N THR A 62 3.78 4.47 -7.69
CA THR A 62 2.47 4.93 -7.21
C THR A 62 2.54 5.40 -5.76
N ALA A 63 3.30 4.70 -4.91
CA ALA A 63 3.48 5.09 -3.52
C ALA A 63 4.19 6.44 -3.38
N LEU A 64 5.24 6.67 -4.17
CA LEU A 64 6.01 7.91 -4.18
C LEU A 64 5.17 9.09 -4.69
N VAL A 65 4.52 8.94 -5.86
CA VAL A 65 3.69 9.99 -6.45
C VAL A 65 2.58 10.42 -5.50
N ALA A 66 1.86 9.45 -4.93
CA ALA A 66 0.82 9.74 -3.96
C ALA A 66 1.39 10.41 -2.71
N SER A 67 2.43 9.84 -2.10
CA SER A 67 3.01 10.40 -0.87
C SER A 67 3.49 11.84 -1.05
N LEU A 68 4.20 12.12 -2.15
CA LEU A 68 4.69 13.46 -2.48
C LEU A 68 3.53 14.44 -2.73
N GLY A 69 2.47 14.01 -3.44
CA GLY A 69 1.28 14.82 -3.70
C GLY A 69 0.53 15.23 -2.43
N PHE A 70 0.58 14.43 -1.36
CA PHE A 70 -0.04 14.74 -0.08
C PHE A 70 0.84 15.57 0.87
N ILE A 71 2.12 15.82 0.56
CA ILE A 71 3.01 16.59 1.44
C ILE A 71 2.48 18.00 1.74
N PRO A 72 2.06 18.82 0.76
CA PRO A 72 1.56 20.17 1.04
C PRO A 72 0.33 20.15 1.96
N MET A 73 -0.57 19.20 1.73
CA MET A 73 -1.79 18.99 2.52
C MET A 73 -1.47 18.55 3.96
N ALA A 74 -0.41 17.76 4.15
CA ALA A 74 0.05 17.32 5.46
C ALA A 74 0.75 18.43 6.27
N LEU A 75 1.13 19.54 5.63
CA LEU A 75 1.81 20.70 6.24
C LEU A 75 0.94 21.97 6.28
N ALA A 76 -0.20 21.99 5.58
CA ALA A 76 -1.08 23.15 5.46
C ALA A 76 -1.43 23.76 6.83
N THR A 77 -1.31 25.08 7.00
CA THR A 77 -1.59 25.81 8.27
C THR A 77 -2.80 26.74 8.21
N GLY A 78 -3.32 27.01 7.01
CA GLY A 78 -4.45 27.93 6.81
C GLY A 78 -5.82 27.29 7.00
N THR A 79 -6.85 27.98 6.53
CA THR A 79 -8.25 27.53 6.57
C THR A 79 -8.41 26.13 5.98
N GLY A 80 -9.12 25.25 6.69
CA GLY A 80 -9.33 23.86 6.28
C GLY A 80 -8.19 22.88 6.65
N ALA A 81 -7.10 23.35 7.26
CA ALA A 81 -6.01 22.50 7.73
C ALA A 81 -6.46 21.40 8.72
N GLU A 82 -7.51 21.67 9.49
CA GLU A 82 -8.12 20.74 10.45
C GLU A 82 -8.68 19.47 9.80
N VAL A 83 -9.13 19.56 8.54
CA VAL A 83 -9.63 18.44 7.73
C VAL A 83 -8.49 17.83 6.89
N GLN A 84 -7.64 18.71 6.34
CA GLN A 84 -6.61 18.31 5.38
C GLN A 84 -5.45 17.53 6.02
N ARG A 85 -4.92 18.01 7.15
CA ARG A 85 -3.75 17.39 7.80
C ARG A 85 -4.01 15.96 8.25
N PRO A 86 -5.14 15.63 8.92
CA PRO A 86 -5.41 14.27 9.36
C PRO A 86 -5.55 13.31 8.18
N LEU A 87 -6.28 13.72 7.13
CA LEU A 87 -6.47 12.92 5.92
C LEU A 87 -5.13 12.63 5.24
N ALA A 88 -4.34 13.66 4.94
CA ALA A 88 -3.04 13.49 4.30
C ALA A 88 -2.07 12.65 5.13
N THR A 89 -2.05 12.85 6.45
CA THR A 89 -1.19 12.08 7.36
C THR A 89 -1.52 10.60 7.35
N VAL A 90 -2.82 10.25 7.32
CA VAL A 90 -3.26 8.85 7.26
C VAL A 90 -2.89 8.22 5.92
N VAL A 91 -3.15 8.92 4.82
CA VAL A 91 -2.86 8.39 3.48
C VAL A 91 -1.37 8.16 3.28
N ILE A 92 -0.49 9.12 3.64
CA ILE A 92 0.97 8.95 3.51
C ILE A 92 1.47 7.78 4.35
N GLY A 93 1.16 7.78 5.65
CA GLY A 93 1.63 6.71 6.55
C GLY A 93 1.09 5.34 6.15
N GLY A 94 -0.15 5.31 5.68
CA GLY A 94 -0.81 4.13 5.17
C GLY A 94 -0.17 3.58 3.90
N ILE A 95 0.15 4.44 2.93
CA ILE A 95 0.77 4.03 1.67
C ILE A 95 2.15 3.44 1.92
N ILE A 96 2.95 4.05 2.80
CA ILE A 96 4.26 3.51 3.18
C ILE A 96 4.10 2.13 3.82
N SER A 97 3.20 2.01 4.80
CA SER A 97 2.96 0.75 5.51
C SER A 97 2.43 -0.35 4.58
N SER A 98 1.43 -0.03 3.75
CA SER A 98 0.83 -0.97 2.78
C SER A 98 1.79 -1.38 1.67
N THR A 99 2.70 -0.50 1.26
CA THR A 99 3.76 -0.83 0.30
C THR A 99 4.69 -1.89 0.87
N ILE A 100 5.13 -1.72 2.12
CA ILE A 100 5.95 -2.70 2.83
C ILE A 100 5.21 -4.03 2.97
N LEU A 101 3.93 -3.99 3.38
CA LEU A 101 3.09 -5.19 3.50
C LEU A 101 2.92 -5.90 2.14
N THR A 102 2.70 -5.16 1.06
CA THR A 102 2.47 -5.72 -0.28
C THR A 102 3.74 -6.33 -0.89
N LEU A 103 4.91 -5.73 -0.65
CA LEU A 103 6.16 -6.19 -1.27
C LEU A 103 6.90 -7.25 -0.44
N LEU A 104 6.72 -7.27 0.89
CA LEU A 104 7.42 -8.21 1.77
C LEU A 104 6.49 -9.27 2.35
N VAL A 105 5.39 -8.83 2.97
CA VAL A 105 4.52 -9.74 3.74
C VAL A 105 3.64 -10.58 2.82
N LEU A 106 3.06 -9.98 1.78
CA LEU A 106 2.14 -10.67 0.89
C LEU A 106 2.83 -11.79 0.07
N PRO A 107 4.03 -11.62 -0.51
CA PRO A 107 4.78 -12.71 -1.12
C PRO A 107 5.12 -13.85 -0.16
N ALA A 108 5.49 -13.52 1.09
CA ALA A 108 5.79 -14.50 2.13
C ALA A 108 4.53 -15.28 2.55
N LEU A 109 3.40 -14.60 2.71
CA LEU A 109 2.11 -15.24 3.00
C LEU A 109 1.69 -16.15 1.85
N TYR A 110 1.79 -15.68 0.60
CA TYR A 110 1.51 -16.50 -0.58
C TYR A 110 2.34 -17.79 -0.55
N ARG A 111 3.66 -17.70 -0.32
CA ARG A 111 4.52 -18.88 -0.15
C ARG A 111 4.01 -19.84 0.92
N SER A 112 3.68 -19.33 2.11
CA SER A 112 3.21 -20.14 3.24
C SER A 112 1.90 -20.87 2.94
N PHE A 113 0.94 -20.22 2.28
CA PHE A 113 -0.35 -20.83 1.96
C PHE A 113 -0.25 -21.91 0.89
N TYR A 114 0.65 -21.76 -0.08
CA TYR A 114 0.80 -22.71 -1.18
C TYR A 114 1.87 -23.78 -0.96
N THR A 115 2.77 -23.63 0.02
CA THR A 115 3.71 -24.69 0.42
C THR A 115 3.08 -25.69 1.39
N THR A 116 1.97 -25.34 2.04
CA THR A 116 1.28 -26.16 3.05
C THR A 116 0.19 -27.05 2.44
N LYS A 117 0.12 -27.12 1.11
CA LYS A 117 -0.69 -28.07 0.34
C LYS A 117 0.22 -28.92 -0.51
#